data_AF-A0A930V4E7-F1
#
_entry.id   AF-A0A930V4E7-F1
#
_cell.length_a   1.000
_cell.length_b   1.000
_cell.length_c   1.000
_cell.angle_alpha   90.00
_cell.angle_beta   90.00
_cell.angle_gamma   90.00
#
_symmetry.space_group_name_H-M   'P 1'
#
loop_
_entity.id
_entity.type
_entity.pdbx_description
1 polymer ?
#
loop_
_entity_poly.entity_id
_entity_poly.type
_entity_poly.pdbx_seq_one_letter_code
_entity_poly.pdbx_strand_id
1 'polypeptide(L)'
;MTIADDQPEAAAALGYDPGFLAVQVPLPRPGPRAVRELPYAHFTVLLDPGRRLAALTAVNVDGSSLVDLERGDDWHLDERVAADEQCGPEVYARNDLDRGHLVRRRDPVWGTPAIASRANLDSFTYTNAAPQAGDFNQSSELWLGLEDLVLEYAAVHQQRLTVLTGPVLHPGDPTYRGVQLPLRFWKIAAWSTRDGAALRTSAYLLDQSPQLDDADLGQATARAGDEGELPPLGPYRTFQVPVRDIAALTGLELAQLAEADSLQVVPTVRPPSGLPEGWVPLDSPDQLTF
;
A
#
# COMPACT_ATOMS: atom_id res chain seq x y z
N MET A 1 31.14 -18.01 37.97
CA MET A 1 30.80 -19.01 36.94
C MET A 1 29.39 -19.47 37.30
N THR A 2 28.34 -18.97 36.65
CA THR A 2 28.16 -18.92 35.20
C THR A 2 27.56 -17.57 34.80
N ILE A 3 28.21 -16.92 33.83
CA ILE A 3 27.67 -15.76 33.12
C ILE A 3 26.47 -16.29 32.35
N ALA A 4 25.30 -15.72 32.61
CA ALA A 4 24.10 -15.99 31.85
C ALA A 4 24.41 -15.69 30.37
N ASP A 5 24.07 -16.67 29.55
CA ASP A 5 24.26 -16.70 28.11
C ASP A 5 23.48 -15.55 27.49
N ASP A 6 24.14 -14.41 27.30
CA ASP A 6 23.68 -13.27 26.52
C ASP A 6 23.80 -13.67 25.05
N GLN A 7 22.90 -14.58 24.64
CA GLN A 7 22.70 -14.88 23.23
C GLN A 7 22.15 -13.61 22.60
N PRO A 8 22.82 -13.02 21.61
CA PRO A 8 22.31 -11.82 20.96
C PRO A 8 20.94 -12.15 20.40
N GLU A 9 19.92 -11.42 20.87
CA GLU A 9 18.60 -11.38 20.26
C GLU A 9 18.84 -11.24 18.76
N ALA A 10 18.54 -12.31 18.00
CA ALA A 10 18.89 -12.37 16.58
C ALA A 10 18.30 -11.12 15.94
N ALA A 11 19.17 -10.20 15.52
CA ALA A 11 18.76 -8.93 14.94
C ALA A 11 17.71 -9.24 13.88
N ALA A 12 16.47 -8.80 14.12
CA ALA A 12 15.39 -9.01 13.18
C ALA A 12 15.90 -8.54 11.80
N ALA A 13 15.73 -9.36 10.77
CA ALA A 13 16.01 -8.90 9.42
C ALA A 13 15.07 -7.71 9.16
N LEU A 14 15.63 -6.50 9.20
CA LEU A 14 14.90 -5.28 8.92
C LEU A 14 14.79 -5.13 7.40
N GLY A 15 13.65 -4.63 6.98
CA GLY A 15 13.31 -4.37 5.60
C GLY A 15 12.47 -5.48 4.98
N TYR A 16 11.98 -5.14 3.80
CA TYR A 16 11.50 -6.06 2.80
C TYR A 16 12.63 -6.98 2.31
N ASP A 17 12.37 -8.28 2.24
CA ASP A 17 13.24 -9.31 1.68
C ASP A 17 12.86 -9.61 0.21
N PRO A 18 13.71 -9.26 -0.77
CA PRO A 18 13.50 -9.60 -2.17
C PRO A 18 13.48 -11.10 -2.47
N GLY A 19 14.11 -11.92 -1.60
CA GLY A 19 14.19 -13.37 -1.71
C GLY A 19 13.10 -14.14 -0.96
N PHE A 20 12.08 -13.44 -0.45
CA PHE A 20 11.04 -14.04 0.37
C PHE A 20 10.19 -15.08 -0.37
N LEU A 21 9.94 -14.83 -1.66
CA LEU A 21 9.24 -15.73 -2.58
C LEU A 21 10.25 -16.61 -3.34
N ALA A 22 9.76 -17.70 -3.96
CA ALA A 22 10.62 -18.62 -4.72
C ALA A 22 11.27 -17.93 -5.94
N VAL A 23 10.55 -16.98 -6.55
CA VAL A 23 11.08 -16.05 -7.54
C VAL A 23 11.41 -14.74 -6.82
N GLN A 24 12.63 -14.23 -6.98
CA GLN A 24 13.01 -12.97 -6.36
C GLN A 24 12.16 -11.81 -6.90
N VAL A 25 11.68 -10.96 -6.00
CA VAL A 25 10.94 -9.74 -6.32
C VAL A 25 11.72 -8.56 -5.72
N PRO A 26 12.61 -7.90 -6.47
CA PRO A 26 13.32 -6.72 -6.01
C PRO A 26 12.38 -5.58 -5.62
N LEU A 27 12.80 -4.74 -4.68
CA LEU A 27 12.10 -3.49 -4.39
C LEU A 27 12.08 -2.62 -5.66
N PRO A 28 10.91 -2.16 -6.14
CA PRO A 28 10.85 -1.36 -7.36
C PRO A 28 11.64 -0.08 -7.23
N ARG A 29 12.34 0.30 -8.31
CA ARG A 29 13.04 1.59 -8.33
C ARG A 29 12.02 2.72 -8.48
N PRO A 30 12.21 3.84 -7.78
CA PRO A 30 11.29 4.97 -7.78
C PRO A 30 11.41 5.87 -9.03
N GLY A 31 12.12 5.43 -10.07
CA GLY A 31 12.46 6.24 -11.23
C GLY A 31 13.32 7.45 -10.83
N PRO A 32 13.02 8.67 -11.33
CA PRO A 32 13.81 9.86 -11.02
C PRO A 32 13.51 10.46 -9.63
N ARG A 33 12.56 9.90 -8.88
CA ARG A 33 12.11 10.46 -7.60
C ARG A 33 13.18 10.26 -6.52
N ALA A 34 13.51 11.33 -5.81
CA ALA A 34 14.38 11.26 -4.65
C ALA A 34 13.61 10.66 -3.47
N VAL A 35 14.03 9.49 -3.00
CA VAL A 35 13.41 8.81 -1.87
C VAL A 35 14.42 8.45 -0.80
N ARG A 36 13.96 8.30 0.44
CA ARG A 36 14.68 7.72 1.55
C ARG A 36 14.13 6.32 1.82
N GLU A 37 15.01 5.32 1.77
CA GLU A 37 14.66 3.94 2.12
C GLU A 37 14.67 3.77 3.64
N LEU A 38 13.55 3.29 4.19
CA LEU A 38 13.32 3.09 5.61
C LEU A 38 12.95 1.62 5.85
N PRO A 39 13.91 0.77 6.22
CA PRO A 39 13.63 -0.62 6.57
C PRO A 39 13.00 -0.69 7.97
N TYR A 40 11.97 -1.53 8.10
CA TYR A 40 11.20 -1.87 9.30
C TYR A 40 11.09 -3.38 9.43
N ALA A 41 10.58 -3.93 10.52
CA ALA A 41 10.42 -5.38 10.62
C ALA A 41 9.48 -5.92 9.52
N HIS A 42 10.04 -6.69 8.57
CA HIS A 42 9.38 -7.33 7.41
C HIS A 42 8.85 -6.43 6.29
N PHE A 43 9.09 -5.12 6.36
CA PHE A 43 8.69 -4.21 5.30
C PHE A 43 9.66 -3.04 5.12
N THR A 44 9.61 -2.42 3.94
CA THR A 44 10.38 -1.22 3.62
C THR A 44 9.45 -0.13 3.12
N VAL A 45 9.68 1.10 3.55
CA VAL A 45 9.05 2.31 3.03
C VAL A 45 10.07 3.07 2.17
N LEU A 46 9.70 3.44 0.95
CA LEU A 46 10.41 4.45 0.18
C LEU A 46 9.72 5.80 0.36
N LEU A 47 10.19 6.57 1.33
CA LEU A 47 9.64 7.89 1.65
C LEU A 47 10.08 8.91 0.62
N ASP A 48 9.16 9.71 0.06
CA ASP A 48 9.49 10.93 -0.69
C ASP A 48 9.45 12.12 0.29
N PRO A 49 10.60 12.70 0.70
CA PRO A 49 10.64 13.77 1.70
C PRO A 49 9.95 15.06 1.24
N GLY A 50 9.90 15.30 -0.08
CA GLY A 50 9.24 16.47 -0.66
C GLY A 50 7.72 16.34 -0.63
N ARG A 51 7.21 15.11 -0.80
CA ARG A 51 5.78 14.79 -0.66
C ARG A 51 5.38 14.50 0.78
N ARG A 52 6.35 14.23 1.66
CA ARG A 52 6.15 13.81 3.07
C ARG A 52 5.36 12.49 3.22
N LEU A 53 5.30 11.72 2.14
CA LEU A 53 4.50 10.50 2.02
C LEU A 53 5.36 9.41 1.35
N ALA A 54 5.03 8.15 1.58
CA ALA A 54 5.67 7.06 0.86
C ALA A 54 5.38 7.17 -0.65
N ALA A 55 6.41 7.02 -1.47
CA ALA A 55 6.27 6.74 -2.90
C ALA A 55 5.80 5.30 -3.14
N LEU A 56 6.28 4.38 -2.31
CA LEU A 56 5.80 3.00 -2.22
C LEU A 56 6.21 2.38 -0.89
N THR A 57 5.46 1.37 -0.46
CA THR A 57 5.84 0.42 0.57
C THR A 57 5.88 -0.98 -0.02
N ALA A 58 6.69 -1.87 0.57
CA ALA A 58 6.71 -3.28 0.23
C ALA A 58 6.80 -4.10 1.52
N VAL A 59 5.91 -5.07 1.70
CA VAL A 59 5.82 -5.95 2.87
C VAL A 59 5.86 -7.41 2.45
N ASN A 60 6.57 -8.22 3.23
CA ASN A 60 6.48 -9.68 3.16
C ASN A 60 5.46 -10.18 4.18
N VAL A 61 4.58 -11.08 3.75
CA VAL A 61 3.56 -11.71 4.59
C VAL A 61 3.81 -13.21 4.62
N ASP A 62 4.13 -13.75 5.79
CA ASP A 62 4.22 -15.20 5.99
C ASP A 62 2.94 -15.73 6.63
N GLY A 63 2.01 -16.19 5.78
CA GLY A 63 0.73 -16.75 6.24
C GLY A 63 0.86 -17.97 7.17
N SER A 64 2.00 -18.65 7.20
CA SER A 64 2.23 -19.81 8.06
C SER A 64 2.62 -19.45 9.50
N SER A 65 2.99 -18.19 9.75
CA SER A 65 3.54 -17.76 11.03
C SER A 65 2.95 -16.44 11.56
N LEU A 66 1.77 -16.06 11.05
CA LEU A 66 1.01 -14.91 11.53
C LEU A 66 0.75 -15.01 13.04
N VAL A 67 0.91 -13.88 13.73
CA VAL A 67 0.63 -13.74 15.16
C VAL A 67 -0.54 -12.78 15.33
N ASP A 68 -1.54 -13.19 16.11
CA ASP A 68 -2.63 -12.29 16.47
C ASP A 68 -2.22 -11.45 17.68
N LEU A 69 -2.20 -10.13 17.49
CA LEU A 69 -1.90 -9.15 18.52
C LEU A 69 -3.06 -8.16 18.62
N GLU A 70 -3.39 -7.77 19.85
CA GLU A 70 -4.38 -6.74 20.12
C GLU A 70 -4.05 -5.45 19.36
N ARG A 71 -5.10 -4.78 18.88
CA ARG A 71 -4.94 -3.53 18.13
C ARG A 71 -4.58 -2.39 19.09
N GLY A 72 -3.47 -1.72 18.83
CA GLY A 72 -3.13 -0.42 19.41
C GLY A 72 -3.53 0.77 18.53
N ASP A 73 -3.15 1.98 18.93
CA ASP A 73 -3.22 3.21 18.12
C ASP A 73 -1.96 4.08 18.33
N ASP A 74 -0.80 3.42 18.45
CA ASP A 74 0.48 4.00 18.89
C ASP A 74 1.21 4.75 17.77
N TRP A 75 0.52 5.69 17.13
CA TRP A 75 1.10 6.51 16.05
C TRP A 75 2.27 7.37 16.53
N HIS A 76 3.38 7.30 15.80
CA HIS A 76 4.59 8.06 16.12
C HIS A 76 5.36 8.45 14.87
N LEU A 77 6.13 9.53 14.97
CA LEU A 77 7.05 9.95 13.92
C LEU A 77 8.24 8.99 13.87
N ASP A 78 8.80 8.75 12.69
CA ASP A 78 10.10 8.10 12.56
C ASP A 78 11.20 9.12 12.87
N GLU A 79 11.95 8.92 13.94
CA GLU A 79 13.05 9.79 14.38
C GLU A 79 14.22 9.85 13.39
N ARG A 80 14.31 8.88 12.45
CA ARG A 80 15.31 8.89 11.36
C ARG A 80 14.98 9.93 10.29
N VAL A 81 13.79 10.53 10.35
CA VAL A 81 13.27 11.49 9.37
C VAL A 81 12.94 12.79 10.09
N ALA A 82 13.30 13.93 9.51
CA ALA A 82 12.93 15.21 10.09
C ALA A 82 11.40 15.33 10.15
N ALA A 83 10.87 16.00 11.19
CA ALA A 83 9.42 16.08 11.39
C ALA A 83 8.70 16.78 10.23
N ASP A 84 9.37 17.66 9.50
CA ASP A 84 8.87 18.37 8.31
C ASP A 84 9.09 17.62 6.99
N GLU A 85 9.69 16.43 7.02
CA GLU A 85 9.88 15.52 5.88
C GLU A 85 8.88 14.33 5.90
N GLN A 86 7.95 14.28 6.87
CA GLN A 86 6.92 13.25 6.98
C GLN A 86 5.56 13.87 7.36
N CYS A 87 4.46 13.23 6.93
CA CYS A 87 3.10 13.70 7.18
C CYS A 87 2.69 13.37 8.61
N GLY A 88 2.84 14.32 9.52
CA GLY A 88 2.61 14.13 10.95
C GLY A 88 1.15 14.29 11.39
N PRO A 89 0.90 14.23 12.72
CA PRO A 89 -0.44 14.30 13.30
C PRO A 89 -1.22 15.57 12.94
N GLU A 90 -0.53 16.66 12.59
CA GLU A 90 -1.12 17.94 12.24
C GLU A 90 -2.07 17.88 11.04
N VAL A 91 -1.82 16.98 10.08
CA VAL A 91 -2.68 16.80 8.91
C VAL A 91 -4.00 16.13 9.27
N TYR A 92 -4.01 15.26 10.28
CA TYR A 92 -5.17 14.44 10.68
C TYR A 92 -6.00 15.07 11.82
N ALA A 93 -5.54 16.18 12.38
CA ALA A 93 -6.18 16.75 13.57
C ALA A 93 -7.49 17.48 13.23
N ARG A 94 -8.61 17.04 13.82
CA ARG A 94 -9.93 17.70 13.71
C ARG A 94 -10.44 17.79 12.27
N ASN A 95 -10.43 16.66 11.57
CA ASN A 95 -11.04 16.45 10.25
C ASN A 95 -11.36 14.95 10.11
N ASP A 96 -11.97 14.59 8.99
CA ASP A 96 -12.34 13.22 8.67
C ASP A 96 -11.25 12.45 7.91
N LEU A 97 -10.00 12.92 7.95
CA LEU A 97 -8.86 12.18 7.38
C LEU A 97 -8.32 11.19 8.41
N ASP A 98 -8.36 9.92 8.05
CA ASP A 98 -7.71 8.83 8.75
C ASP A 98 -6.24 8.72 8.40
N ARG A 99 -5.48 8.18 9.35
CA ARG A 99 -4.09 7.71 9.19
C ARG A 99 -4.13 6.36 8.46
N GLY A 100 -4.39 6.42 7.16
CA GLY A 100 -4.50 5.24 6.29
C GLY A 100 -3.18 4.50 6.21
N HIS A 101 -3.16 3.26 6.68
CA HIS A 101 -1.96 2.41 6.62
C HIS A 101 -1.67 2.03 5.16
N LEU A 102 -0.41 2.15 4.72
CA LEU A 102 0.03 1.64 3.43
C LEU A 102 0.48 0.17 3.54
N VAL A 103 1.32 -0.14 4.54
CA VAL A 103 1.47 -1.51 5.06
C VAL A 103 0.44 -1.69 6.16
N ARG A 104 -0.54 -2.56 5.92
CA ARG A 104 -1.59 -2.88 6.88
C ARG A 104 -0.96 -3.46 8.15
N ARG A 105 -1.47 -3.05 9.32
CA ARG A 105 -0.98 -3.48 10.64
C ARG A 105 -0.68 -4.97 10.75
N ARG A 106 -1.54 -5.84 10.23
CA ARG A 106 -1.43 -7.31 10.41
C ARG A 106 -0.44 -7.97 9.43
N ASP A 107 -0.17 -7.35 8.29
CA ASP A 107 0.63 -7.94 7.22
C ASP A 107 2.05 -8.31 7.65
N PRO A 108 2.79 -7.45 8.39
CA PRO A 108 4.12 -7.79 8.86
C PRO A 108 4.11 -8.52 10.21
N VAL A 109 2.95 -8.86 10.79
CA VAL A 109 2.91 -9.40 12.17
C VAL A 109 3.00 -10.92 12.14
N TRP A 110 4.22 -11.42 11.93
CA TRP A 110 4.53 -12.85 11.88
C TRP A 110 5.93 -13.17 12.43
N GLY A 111 6.16 -14.44 12.77
CA GLY A 111 7.42 -14.93 13.33
C GLY A 111 7.42 -15.00 14.86
N THR A 112 8.57 -14.72 15.49
CA THR A 112 8.68 -14.77 16.95
C THR A 112 7.85 -13.64 17.60
N PRO A 113 7.34 -13.80 18.83
CA PRO A 113 6.57 -12.75 19.50
C PRO A 113 7.30 -11.39 19.58
N ALA A 114 8.62 -11.39 19.74
CA ALA A 114 9.44 -10.18 19.76
C ALA A 114 9.42 -9.45 18.40
N ILE A 115 9.63 -10.20 17.30
CA ILE A 115 9.61 -9.64 15.94
C ILE A 115 8.19 -9.18 15.57
N ALA A 116 7.17 -9.98 15.87
CA ALA A 116 5.78 -9.63 15.59
C ALA A 116 5.33 -8.37 16.37
N SER A 117 5.72 -8.23 17.64
CA SER A 117 5.46 -7.02 18.43
C SER A 117 6.16 -5.79 17.85
N ARG A 118 7.42 -5.95 17.42
CA ARG A 118 8.17 -4.88 16.74
C ARG A 118 7.51 -4.46 15.42
N ALA A 119 7.13 -5.42 14.58
CA ALA A 119 6.45 -5.16 13.31
C ALA A 119 5.11 -4.46 13.50
N ASN A 120 4.35 -4.86 14.53
CA ASN A 120 3.10 -4.17 14.88
C ASN A 120 3.38 -2.70 15.24
N LEU A 121 4.38 -2.41 16.09
CA LEU A 121 4.76 -1.04 16.42
C LEU A 121 5.22 -0.26 15.18
N ASP A 122 6.13 -0.82 14.38
CA ASP A 122 6.67 -0.17 13.18
C ASP A 122 5.57 0.21 12.17
N SER A 123 4.48 -0.57 12.09
CA SER A 123 3.35 -0.28 11.20
C SER A 123 2.61 1.02 11.54
N PHE A 124 2.71 1.51 12.77
CA PHE A 124 2.14 2.78 13.25
C PHE A 124 3.07 4.00 13.06
N THR A 125 4.14 3.87 12.27
CA THR A 125 4.96 5.03 11.91
C THR A 125 4.24 5.92 10.89
N TYR A 126 4.31 7.24 11.07
CA TYR A 126 3.69 8.18 10.11
C TYR A 126 4.26 8.07 8.69
N THR A 127 5.49 7.58 8.52
CA THR A 127 6.06 7.30 7.19
C THR A 127 5.33 6.18 6.45
N ASN A 128 4.61 5.31 7.16
CA ASN A 128 3.75 4.26 6.61
C ASN A 128 2.28 4.73 6.44
N ALA A 129 1.97 6.00 6.76
CA ALA A 129 0.63 6.55 6.65
C ALA A 129 0.47 7.44 5.42
N ALA A 130 -0.76 7.49 4.91
CA ALA A 130 -1.21 8.54 4.00
C ALA A 130 -2.60 9.05 4.40
N PRO A 131 -2.93 10.33 4.15
CA PRO A 131 -4.27 10.86 4.40
C PRO A 131 -5.32 10.17 3.52
N GLN A 132 -6.27 9.53 4.17
CA GLN A 132 -7.39 8.85 3.53
C GLN A 132 -8.69 9.34 4.15
N ALA A 133 -9.72 9.65 3.36
CA ALA A 133 -11.05 9.94 3.88
C ALA A 133 -11.54 8.75 4.73
N GLY A 134 -12.19 9.01 5.87
CA GLY A 134 -12.66 7.96 6.78
C GLY A 134 -13.51 6.90 6.08
N ASP A 135 -14.48 7.33 5.27
CA ASP A 135 -15.34 6.43 4.47
C ASP A 135 -14.57 5.64 3.41
N PHE A 136 -13.40 6.10 2.99
CA PHE A 136 -12.51 5.38 2.08
C PHE A 136 -11.68 4.34 2.85
N ASN A 137 -11.03 4.75 3.94
CA ASN A 137 -10.14 3.91 4.75
C ASN A 137 -10.89 2.80 5.51
N GLN A 138 -12.11 3.08 5.97
CA GLN A 138 -12.90 2.18 6.82
C GLN A 138 -13.90 1.33 6.04
N SER A 139 -14.09 1.57 4.74
CA SER A 139 -15.06 0.81 3.95
C SER A 139 -14.62 -0.64 3.78
N SER A 140 -15.46 -1.54 4.30
CA SER A 140 -15.35 -3.00 4.13
C SER A 140 -15.64 -3.47 2.71
N GLU A 141 -16.27 -2.63 1.89
CA GLU A 141 -16.75 -3.05 0.57
C GLU A 141 -15.60 -3.22 -0.43
N LEU A 142 -14.43 -2.62 -0.19
CA LEU A 142 -13.40 -2.51 -1.23
C LEU A 142 -11.94 -2.57 -0.72
N TRP A 143 -11.52 -1.68 0.18
CA TRP A 143 -10.12 -1.65 0.67
C TRP A 143 -9.86 -2.68 1.76
N LEU A 144 -10.69 -2.68 2.81
CA LEU A 144 -10.59 -3.65 3.89
C LEU A 144 -10.91 -5.08 3.40
N GLY A 145 -11.88 -5.23 2.49
CA GLY A 145 -12.30 -6.51 1.94
C GLY A 145 -11.23 -7.19 1.08
N LEU A 146 -10.51 -6.43 0.26
CA LEU A 146 -9.36 -6.92 -0.50
C LEU A 146 -8.21 -7.34 0.44
N GLU A 147 -7.90 -6.50 1.43
CA GLU A 147 -6.85 -6.78 2.42
C GLU A 147 -7.14 -8.01 3.27
N ASP A 148 -8.39 -8.17 3.74
CA ASP A 148 -8.81 -9.32 4.51
C ASP A 148 -8.81 -10.59 3.67
N LEU A 149 -9.27 -10.53 2.41
CA LEU A 149 -9.29 -11.70 1.54
C LEU A 149 -7.86 -12.17 1.19
N VAL A 150 -6.94 -11.24 0.92
CA VAL A 150 -5.52 -11.57 0.66
C VAL A 150 -4.87 -12.21 1.89
N LEU A 151 -5.08 -11.62 3.07
CA LEU A 151 -4.48 -12.12 4.32
C LEU A 151 -5.12 -13.43 4.79
N GLU A 152 -6.44 -13.57 4.68
CA GLU A 152 -7.16 -14.80 5.00
C GLU A 152 -6.75 -15.93 4.05
N TYR A 153 -6.66 -15.66 2.75
CA TYR A 153 -6.16 -16.64 1.79
C TYR A 153 -4.72 -17.07 2.13
N ALA A 154 -3.85 -16.12 2.45
CA ALA A 154 -2.48 -16.41 2.89
C ALA A 154 -2.46 -17.28 4.15
N ALA A 155 -3.27 -16.97 5.16
CA ALA A 155 -3.35 -17.72 6.40
C ALA A 155 -3.88 -19.14 6.18
N VAL A 156 -5.02 -19.27 5.48
CA VAL A 156 -5.70 -20.55 5.21
C VAL A 156 -4.82 -21.48 4.37
N HIS A 157 -4.10 -20.93 3.39
CA HIS A 157 -3.23 -21.71 2.50
C HIS A 157 -1.76 -21.72 2.91
N GLN A 158 -1.42 -21.10 4.04
CA GLN A 158 -0.03 -20.95 4.52
C GLN A 158 0.89 -20.37 3.44
N GLN A 159 0.36 -19.45 2.64
CA GLN A 159 1.03 -18.91 1.48
C GLN A 159 1.84 -17.68 1.85
N ARG A 160 3.03 -17.58 1.26
CA ARG A 160 3.85 -16.39 1.31
C ARG A 160 3.41 -15.41 0.24
N LEU A 161 3.28 -14.14 0.62
CA LEU A 161 2.94 -13.05 -0.27
C LEU A 161 3.95 -11.91 -0.14
N THR A 162 4.14 -11.19 -1.22
CA THR A 162 4.70 -9.85 -1.23
C THR A 162 3.58 -8.89 -1.60
N VAL A 163 3.39 -7.82 -0.82
CA VAL A 163 2.42 -6.77 -1.13
C VAL A 163 3.15 -5.44 -1.27
N LEU A 164 2.90 -4.75 -2.37
CA LEU A 164 3.37 -3.40 -2.62
C LEU A 164 2.18 -2.45 -2.58
N THR A 165 2.34 -1.28 -1.97
CA THR A 165 1.25 -0.33 -1.81
C THR A 165 1.76 1.09 -1.85
N GLY A 166 0.96 2.02 -2.37
CA GLY A 166 1.31 3.43 -2.30
C GLY A 166 0.20 4.33 -2.81
N PRO A 167 0.31 5.64 -2.53
CA PRO A 167 -0.46 6.65 -3.24
C PRO A 167 0.03 6.82 -4.69
N VAL A 168 -0.84 7.35 -5.54
CA VAL A 168 -0.43 8.00 -6.79
C VAL A 168 -0.04 9.43 -6.42
N LEU A 169 1.25 9.73 -6.42
CA LEU A 169 1.79 11.06 -6.10
C LEU A 169 1.72 11.98 -7.33
N HIS A 170 0.50 12.44 -7.64
CA HIS A 170 0.24 13.30 -8.79
C HIS A 170 0.67 14.75 -8.53
N PRO A 171 1.27 15.48 -9.50
CA PRO A 171 1.66 16.88 -9.30
C PRO A 171 0.50 17.84 -9.03
N GLY A 172 -0.71 17.48 -9.48
CA GLY A 172 -1.95 18.25 -9.26
C GLY A 172 -2.70 17.89 -7.98
N ASP A 173 -2.12 17.07 -7.10
CA ASP A 173 -2.77 16.68 -5.85
C ASP A 173 -3.08 17.92 -4.97
N PRO A 174 -4.31 18.03 -4.42
CA PRO A 174 -4.72 19.20 -3.65
C PRO A 174 -3.87 19.39 -2.40
N THR A 175 -3.44 20.62 -2.14
CA THR A 175 -2.66 20.93 -0.92
C THR A 175 -3.58 21.17 0.27
N TYR A 176 -3.34 20.42 1.35
CA TYR A 176 -4.02 20.57 2.64
C TYR A 176 -2.99 20.58 3.77
N ARG A 177 -3.01 21.65 4.59
CA ARG A 177 -2.09 21.84 5.73
C ARG A 177 -0.59 21.60 5.40
N GLY A 178 -0.18 21.96 4.18
CA GLY A 178 1.20 21.83 3.72
C GLY A 178 1.56 20.46 3.15
N VAL A 179 0.60 19.53 3.00
CA VAL A 179 0.79 18.23 2.35
C VAL A 179 -0.09 18.15 1.10
N GLN A 180 0.44 17.59 0.01
CA GLN A 180 -0.32 17.32 -1.21
C GLN A 180 -1.06 15.98 -1.04
N LEU A 181 -2.38 16.06 -0.87
CA LEU A 181 -3.24 14.91 -0.58
C LEU A 181 -3.39 14.04 -1.83
N PRO A 182 -2.93 12.78 -1.79
CA PRO A 182 -3.07 11.89 -2.94
C PRO A 182 -4.54 11.54 -3.16
N LEU A 183 -5.04 11.69 -4.37
CA LEU A 183 -6.42 11.36 -4.71
C LEU A 183 -6.66 9.86 -4.94
N ARG A 184 -5.59 9.12 -5.27
CA ARG A 184 -5.66 7.71 -5.65
C ARG A 184 -4.61 6.89 -4.93
N PHE A 185 -4.92 5.62 -4.72
CA PHE A 185 -4.02 4.63 -4.13
C PHE A 185 -3.97 3.39 -4.99
N TRP A 186 -2.85 2.68 -4.93
CA TRP A 186 -2.66 1.44 -5.65
C TRP A 186 -2.11 0.37 -4.73
N LYS A 187 -2.37 -0.89 -5.09
CA LYS A 187 -1.85 -2.07 -4.41
C LYS A 187 -1.52 -3.15 -5.43
N ILE A 188 -0.40 -3.83 -5.23
CA ILE A 188 0.00 -5.00 -6.03
C ILE A 188 0.28 -6.15 -5.06
N ALA A 189 -0.44 -7.25 -5.20
CA ALA A 189 -0.13 -8.50 -4.52
C ALA A 189 0.69 -9.39 -5.47
N ALA A 190 1.73 -10.02 -4.95
CA ALA A 190 2.63 -10.91 -5.68
C ALA A 190 2.82 -12.22 -4.91
N TRP A 191 2.81 -13.35 -5.62
CA TRP A 191 2.99 -14.67 -5.02
C TRP A 191 3.60 -15.68 -5.99
N SER A 192 4.20 -16.73 -5.46
CA SER A 192 4.64 -17.86 -6.26
C SER A 192 3.49 -18.85 -6.48
N THR A 193 3.42 -19.45 -7.66
CA THR A 193 2.53 -20.59 -7.93
C THR A 193 2.82 -21.76 -6.99
N ARG A 194 1.86 -22.68 -6.80
CA ARG A 194 1.99 -23.80 -5.83
C ARG A 194 3.21 -24.69 -6.06
N ASP A 195 3.68 -24.80 -7.30
CA ASP A 195 4.89 -25.54 -7.67
C ASP A 195 6.19 -24.73 -7.49
N GLY A 196 6.08 -23.48 -7.03
CA GLY A 196 7.18 -22.54 -6.85
C GLY A 196 7.81 -22.06 -8.16
N ALA A 197 7.25 -22.43 -9.32
CA ALA A 197 7.91 -22.28 -10.61
C ALA A 197 7.69 -20.92 -11.28
N ALA A 198 6.61 -20.21 -10.94
CA ALA A 198 6.25 -18.95 -11.57
C ALA A 198 5.80 -17.90 -10.56
N LEU A 199 6.06 -16.64 -10.89
CA LEU A 199 5.51 -15.48 -10.20
C LEU A 199 4.14 -15.13 -10.79
N ARG A 200 3.21 -14.73 -9.94
CA ARG A 200 1.91 -14.15 -10.31
C ARG A 200 1.69 -12.85 -9.56
N THR A 201 0.97 -11.93 -10.19
CA THR A 201 0.63 -10.65 -9.57
C THR A 201 -0.79 -10.22 -9.90
N SER A 202 -1.40 -9.46 -9.01
CA SER A 202 -2.65 -8.75 -9.26
C SER A 202 -2.54 -7.32 -8.74
N ALA A 203 -3.05 -6.35 -9.52
CA ALA A 203 -2.96 -4.94 -9.20
C ALA A 203 -4.33 -4.26 -9.10
N TYR A 204 -4.41 -3.30 -8.20
CA TYR A 204 -5.63 -2.58 -7.86
C TYR A 204 -5.37 -1.08 -7.81
N LEU A 205 -6.34 -0.30 -8.25
CA LEU A 205 -6.36 1.15 -8.14
C LEU A 205 -7.67 1.59 -7.48
N LEU A 206 -7.56 2.52 -6.53
CA LEU A 206 -8.67 3.06 -5.77
C LEU A 206 -8.65 4.58 -5.85
N ASP A 207 -9.85 5.17 -5.90
CA ASP A 207 -10.07 6.62 -5.99
C ASP A 207 -10.85 7.09 -4.76
N GLN A 208 -10.24 7.98 -3.97
CA GLN A 208 -10.87 8.59 -2.79
C GLN A 208 -11.49 9.96 -3.08
N SER A 209 -11.33 10.50 -4.30
CA SER A 209 -11.81 11.84 -4.66
C SER A 209 -13.31 12.02 -4.35
N PRO A 210 -14.20 11.05 -4.61
CA PRO A 210 -15.62 11.19 -4.28
C PRO A 210 -15.95 11.30 -2.77
N GLN A 211 -15.02 10.92 -1.89
CA GLN A 211 -15.18 10.91 -0.43
C GLN A 211 -14.52 12.13 0.23
N LEU A 212 -13.78 12.91 -0.54
CA LEU A 212 -13.19 14.17 -0.09
C LEU A 212 -14.25 15.26 -0.27
N ASP A 213 -15.14 15.42 0.72
CA ASP A 213 -16.22 16.41 0.70
C ASP A 213 -15.67 17.86 0.68
N ASP A 214 -16.33 18.73 -0.10
CA ASP A 214 -15.96 20.15 -0.25
C ASP A 214 -16.08 20.95 1.06
N ALA A 215 -16.80 20.46 2.08
CA ALA A 215 -17.00 21.21 3.32
C ALA A 215 -15.71 21.37 4.15
N ASP A 216 -14.81 20.39 4.10
CA ASP A 216 -13.52 20.40 4.83
C ASP A 216 -12.30 20.66 3.92
N LEU A 217 -12.44 20.40 2.61
CA LEU A 217 -11.36 20.44 1.62
C LEU A 217 -11.59 21.45 0.47
N GLY A 218 -12.74 22.12 0.43
CA GLY A 218 -13.31 22.83 -0.73
C GLY A 218 -12.56 24.03 -1.31
N GLN A 219 -11.37 24.38 -0.82
CA GLN A 219 -10.46 25.28 -1.54
C GLN A 219 -9.34 24.54 -2.30
N ALA A 220 -9.02 23.32 -1.86
CA ALA A 220 -7.95 22.51 -2.43
C ALA A 220 -8.48 21.64 -3.59
N THR A 221 -9.63 21.00 -3.40
CA THR A 221 -10.33 20.18 -4.42
C THR A 221 -10.88 21.02 -5.56
N ALA A 222 -11.49 22.17 -5.26
CA ALA A 222 -12.08 23.07 -6.26
C ALA A 222 -11.07 23.65 -7.28
N ARG A 223 -9.76 23.70 -6.95
CA ARG A 223 -8.71 24.16 -7.87
C ARG A 223 -8.16 23.05 -8.77
N ALA A 224 -8.25 21.80 -8.35
CA ALA A 224 -7.74 20.65 -9.11
C ALA A 224 -8.65 20.33 -10.32
N GLY A 225 -9.96 20.53 -10.16
CA GLY A 225 -10.97 20.28 -11.20
C GLY A 225 -10.91 21.15 -12.47
N ASP A 226 -10.10 22.22 -12.50
CA ASP A 226 -9.99 23.14 -13.65
C ASP A 226 -8.79 22.82 -14.58
N GLU A 227 -7.79 22.05 -14.13
CA GLU A 227 -6.55 21.80 -14.87
C GLU A 227 -6.47 20.36 -15.43
N GLY A 228 -7.24 20.07 -16.47
CA GLY A 228 -6.98 18.92 -17.37
C GLY A 228 -6.95 17.55 -16.69
N GLU A 229 -7.72 17.38 -15.61
CA GLU A 229 -7.75 16.17 -14.79
C GLU A 229 -8.21 14.92 -15.55
N LEU A 230 -7.58 13.79 -15.23
CA LEU A 230 -8.19 12.47 -15.45
C LEU A 230 -9.53 12.49 -14.70
N PRO A 231 -10.68 12.29 -15.38
CA PRO A 231 -11.98 12.36 -14.72
C PRO A 231 -12.00 11.42 -13.49
N PRO A 232 -12.74 11.77 -12.42
CA PRO A 232 -13.03 10.83 -11.33
C PRO A 232 -13.45 9.51 -11.94
N LEU A 233 -13.04 8.38 -11.37
CA LEU A 233 -13.27 7.06 -11.96
C LEU A 233 -14.77 6.62 -12.00
N GLY A 234 -15.69 7.58 -11.96
CA GLY A 234 -17.13 7.39 -12.03
C GLY A 234 -17.69 6.85 -10.71
N PRO A 235 -18.82 6.12 -10.73
CA PRO A 235 -19.41 5.56 -9.51
C PRO A 235 -18.58 4.42 -8.91
N TYR A 236 -17.61 3.89 -9.67
CA TYR A 236 -16.78 2.76 -9.30
C TYR A 236 -15.53 3.25 -8.56
N ARG A 237 -15.34 2.75 -7.34
CA ARG A 237 -14.32 3.25 -6.40
C ARG A 237 -13.02 2.44 -6.43
N THR A 238 -13.08 1.20 -6.93
CA THR A 238 -11.94 0.27 -7.00
C THR A 238 -11.94 -0.46 -8.33
N PHE A 239 -10.74 -0.65 -8.88
CA PHE A 239 -10.52 -1.35 -10.13
C PHE A 239 -9.42 -2.39 -9.94
N GLN A 240 -9.59 -3.57 -10.53
CA GLN A 240 -8.45 -4.38 -10.91
C GLN A 240 -7.91 -3.78 -12.22
N VAL A 241 -6.61 -3.49 -12.24
CA VAL A 241 -5.95 -2.80 -13.37
C VAL A 241 -4.70 -3.57 -13.80
N PRO A 242 -4.25 -3.41 -15.05
CA PRO A 242 -2.95 -3.93 -15.44
C PRO A 242 -1.82 -3.31 -14.60
N VAL A 243 -0.86 -4.11 -14.14
CA VAL A 243 0.31 -3.62 -13.38
C VAL A 243 1.09 -2.56 -14.17
N ARG A 244 1.15 -2.69 -15.50
CA ARG A 244 1.78 -1.70 -16.39
C ARG A 244 1.13 -0.30 -16.29
N ASP A 245 -0.15 -0.22 -15.95
CA ASP A 245 -0.86 1.05 -15.81
C ASP A 245 -0.51 1.70 -14.47
N ILE A 246 -0.32 0.90 -13.41
CA ILE A 246 0.29 1.40 -12.16
C ILE A 246 1.70 1.93 -12.42
N ALA A 247 2.51 1.24 -13.23
CA ALA A 247 3.84 1.71 -13.60
C ALA A 247 3.79 3.08 -14.31
N ALA A 248 2.85 3.25 -15.25
CA ALA A 248 2.65 4.51 -15.96
C ALA A 248 2.17 5.64 -15.03
N LEU A 249 1.23 5.35 -14.12
CA LEU A 249 0.68 6.33 -13.17
C LEU A 249 1.70 6.81 -12.13
N THR A 250 2.61 5.92 -11.71
CA THR A 250 3.51 6.17 -10.57
C THR A 250 4.94 6.49 -10.99
N GLY A 251 5.34 6.10 -12.20
CA GLY A 251 6.73 6.17 -12.68
C GLY A 251 7.65 5.11 -12.06
N LEU A 252 7.10 4.13 -11.33
CA LEU A 252 7.86 3.04 -10.71
C LEU A 252 8.30 2.00 -11.75
N GLU A 253 9.50 1.45 -11.56
CA GLU A 253 10.01 0.34 -12.38
C GLU A 253 9.35 -0.99 -11.96
N LEU A 254 8.20 -1.33 -12.57
CA LEU A 254 7.40 -2.52 -12.23
C LEU A 254 7.41 -3.60 -13.33
N ALA A 255 8.40 -3.61 -14.23
CA ALA A 255 8.40 -4.46 -15.42
C ALA A 255 8.25 -5.96 -15.11
N GLN A 256 8.99 -6.48 -14.12
CA GLN A 256 8.89 -7.88 -13.71
C GLN A 256 7.49 -8.23 -13.18
N LEU A 257 6.90 -7.34 -12.37
CA LEU A 257 5.55 -7.56 -11.85
C LEU A 257 4.53 -7.51 -12.99
N ALA A 258 4.70 -6.63 -13.97
CA ALA A 258 3.83 -6.56 -15.14
C ALA A 258 3.90 -7.80 -16.04
N GLU A 259 5.07 -8.45 -16.15
CA GLU A 259 5.20 -9.72 -16.87
C GLU A 259 4.49 -10.89 -16.15
N ALA A 260 4.32 -10.78 -14.83
CA ALA A 260 3.66 -11.77 -13.99
C ALA A 260 2.15 -11.50 -13.78
N ASP A 261 1.59 -10.49 -14.44
CA ASP A 261 0.21 -10.07 -14.25
C ASP A 261 -0.81 -11.19 -14.57
N SER A 262 -1.65 -11.52 -13.60
CA SER A 262 -2.72 -12.50 -13.72
C SER A 262 -3.90 -11.97 -14.51
N LEU A 263 -4.06 -10.65 -14.67
CA LEU A 263 -5.20 -10.05 -15.33
C LEU A 263 -5.23 -10.44 -16.82
N GLN A 264 -6.11 -11.39 -17.16
CA GLN A 264 -6.39 -11.77 -18.54
C GLN A 264 -7.48 -10.85 -19.09
N VAL A 265 -7.10 -9.87 -19.91
CA VAL A 265 -8.08 -9.02 -20.61
C VAL A 265 -8.81 -9.89 -21.64
N VAL A 266 -10.06 -10.26 -21.36
CA VAL A 266 -10.90 -11.01 -22.29
C VAL A 266 -11.36 -10.03 -23.40
N PRO A 267 -10.93 -10.19 -24.67
CA PRO A 267 -11.13 -9.16 -25.72
C PRO A 267 -12.59 -8.88 -26.08
N THR A 268 -13.53 -9.72 -25.64
CA THR A 268 -14.94 -9.69 -26.05
C THR A 268 -15.84 -8.86 -25.13
N VAL A 269 -15.36 -8.41 -23.96
CA VAL A 269 -16.12 -7.51 -23.08
C VAL A 269 -15.67 -6.09 -23.37
N ARG A 270 -16.54 -5.28 -24.01
CA ARG A 270 -16.29 -3.84 -24.08
C ARG A 270 -16.36 -3.28 -22.66
N PRO A 271 -15.32 -2.58 -22.18
CA PRO A 271 -15.40 -1.92 -20.89
C PRO A 271 -16.59 -0.92 -20.90
N PRO A 272 -17.19 -0.63 -19.73
CA PRO A 272 -18.11 0.49 -19.59
C PRO A 272 -17.55 1.74 -20.29
N SER A 273 -18.40 2.47 -21.00
CA SER A 273 -17.95 3.65 -21.76
C SER A 273 -17.24 4.65 -20.84
N GLY A 274 -15.99 4.99 -21.16
CA GLY A 274 -15.18 5.97 -20.41
C GLY A 274 -14.04 5.38 -19.57
N LEU A 275 -13.92 4.05 -19.45
CA LEU A 275 -12.79 3.41 -18.75
C LEU A 275 -11.63 3.07 -19.70
N PRO A 276 -10.37 3.13 -19.25
CA PRO A 276 -9.23 2.63 -20.00
C PRO A 276 -9.35 1.14 -20.35
N GLU A 277 -8.70 0.73 -21.45
CA GLU A 277 -8.71 -0.66 -21.90
C GLU A 277 -8.04 -1.59 -20.87
N GLY A 278 -8.75 -2.65 -20.47
CA GLY A 278 -8.26 -3.64 -19.51
C GLY A 278 -8.56 -3.34 -18.04
N TRP A 279 -9.20 -2.21 -17.72
CA TRP A 279 -9.63 -1.92 -16.35
C TRP A 279 -10.95 -2.64 -16.04
N VAL A 280 -10.96 -3.38 -14.93
CA VAL A 280 -12.13 -4.14 -14.49
C VAL A 280 -12.66 -3.48 -13.22
N PRO A 281 -13.86 -2.85 -13.26
CA PRO A 281 -14.47 -2.32 -12.04
C PRO A 281 -14.81 -3.45 -11.09
N LEU A 282 -14.56 -3.23 -9.80
CA LEU A 282 -14.86 -4.17 -8.74
C LEU A 282 -15.96 -3.59 -7.85
N ASP A 283 -17.07 -4.33 -7.75
CA ASP A 283 -18.21 -4.03 -6.89
C ASP A 283 -18.30 -5.02 -5.71
N SER A 284 -17.54 -6.13 -5.75
CA SER A 284 -17.40 -7.06 -4.63
C SER A 284 -16.07 -7.84 -4.63
N PRO A 285 -15.61 -8.37 -3.47
CA PRO A 285 -14.41 -9.20 -3.39
C PRO A 285 -14.48 -10.50 -4.21
N ASP A 286 -15.67 -11.03 -4.49
CA ASP A 286 -15.84 -12.27 -5.27
C ASP A 286 -15.43 -12.12 -6.74
N GLN A 287 -15.24 -10.88 -7.21
CA GLN A 287 -14.80 -10.56 -8.56
C GLN A 287 -13.27 -10.54 -8.69
N LEU A 288 -12.55 -10.68 -7.57
CA LEU A 288 -11.09 -10.69 -7.56
C LEU A 288 -10.56 -11.93 -8.27
N THR A 289 -9.72 -11.68 -9.29
CA THR A 289 -8.98 -12.76 -9.95
C THR A 289 -7.57 -12.83 -9.36
N PHE A 290 -7.23 -13.95 -8.74
CA PHE A 290 -5.89 -14.32 -8.30
C PHE A 290 -5.23 -15.21 -9.36
#